data_AF-A0A9E5Z592-F1
#
_entry.id   AF-A0A9E5Z592-F1
#
_cell.length_a   1.000
_cell.length_b   1.000
_cell.length_c   1.000
_cell.angle_alpha   90.00
_cell.angle_beta   90.00
_cell.angle_gamma   90.00
#
_symmetry.space_group_name_H-M   'P 1'
#
loop_
_entity.id
_entity.type
_entity.pdbx_description
1 polymer ?
#
loop_
_entity_poly.entity_id
_entity_poly.type
_entity_poly.pdbx_seq_one_letter_code
_entity_poly.pdbx_strand_id
1 'polypeptide(L)'
;MSKPVNSSSSSTGRSTGSARLISHPAGAPGAPLRLCGRRIMMRPLVAHDFTAWSEVRLRNGDWLLVWEPKRSEYIADPARDREAFERRCVARDRERQAGTAYTLGLFVDNLFVG
;
A
#
# COMPACT_ATOMS: atom_id res chain seq x y z
N MET A 1 1.43 2.99 -66.50
CA MET A 1 1.10 1.59 -66.17
C MET A 1 2.37 0.90 -65.65
N SER A 2 2.57 0.85 -64.32
CA SER A 2 3.58 0.00 -63.67
C SER A 2 3.09 -0.33 -62.25
N LYS A 3 2.87 -1.62 -61.98
CA LYS A 3 2.37 -2.14 -60.70
C LYS A 3 3.48 -2.21 -59.64
N PRO A 4 3.19 -2.03 -58.34
CA PRO A 4 4.12 -2.40 -57.28
C PRO A 4 4.08 -3.92 -57.00
N VAL A 5 5.26 -4.52 -56.80
CA VAL A 5 5.45 -5.90 -56.30
C VAL A 5 5.40 -5.89 -54.77
N ASN A 6 4.53 -6.71 -54.21
CA ASN A 6 4.28 -6.83 -52.78
C ASN A 6 5.01 -8.08 -52.26
N SER A 7 5.99 -7.91 -51.37
CA SER A 7 6.73 -9.02 -50.76
C SER A 7 6.14 -9.31 -49.38
N SER A 8 5.34 -10.38 -49.28
CA SER A 8 4.74 -10.85 -48.04
C SER A 8 5.73 -11.71 -47.25
N SER A 9 6.15 -11.25 -46.07
CA SER A 9 6.90 -12.06 -45.10
C SER A 9 5.98 -12.42 -43.94
N SER A 10 5.47 -13.64 -43.94
CA SER A 10 4.65 -14.21 -42.87
C SER A 10 5.53 -14.60 -41.69
N SER A 11 5.48 -13.82 -40.59
CA SER A 11 6.05 -14.22 -39.30
C SER A 11 4.97 -14.91 -38.45
N THR A 12 5.18 -16.20 -38.21
CA THR A 12 4.36 -17.07 -37.38
C THR A 12 4.38 -16.59 -35.93
N GLY A 13 3.28 -15.97 -35.49
CA GLY A 13 3.07 -15.56 -34.09
C GLY A 13 2.87 -16.79 -33.20
N ARG A 14 3.84 -17.07 -32.33
CA ARG A 14 3.68 -18.05 -31.25
C ARG A 14 2.89 -17.38 -30.12
N SER A 15 1.59 -17.65 -30.04
CA SER A 15 0.76 -17.20 -28.92
C SER A 15 1.08 -18.01 -27.67
N THR A 16 2.10 -17.58 -26.94
CA THR A 16 2.33 -18.08 -25.58
C THR A 16 1.14 -17.65 -24.72
N GLY A 17 0.37 -18.62 -24.25
CA GLY A 17 -0.77 -18.41 -23.37
C GLY A 17 -0.36 -17.56 -22.18
N SER A 18 -0.89 -16.34 -22.10
CA SER A 18 -0.73 -15.46 -20.96
C SER A 18 -1.49 -16.08 -19.79
N ALA A 19 -0.77 -16.83 -18.96
CA ALA A 19 -1.25 -17.17 -17.63
C ALA A 19 -1.61 -15.84 -16.96
N ARG A 20 -2.91 -15.58 -16.78
CA ARG A 20 -3.39 -14.48 -15.97
C ARG A 20 -2.77 -14.65 -14.59
N LEU A 21 -1.64 -14.00 -14.34
CA LEU A 21 -1.17 -13.77 -13.00
C LEU A 21 -2.35 -13.11 -12.30
N ILE A 22 -2.89 -13.80 -11.29
CA ILE A 22 -3.91 -13.24 -10.43
C ILE A 22 -3.23 -12.10 -9.69
N SER A 23 -3.23 -10.92 -10.33
CA SER A 23 -2.69 -9.72 -9.73
C SER A 23 -3.67 -9.33 -8.64
N HIS A 24 -3.22 -9.44 -7.39
CA HIS A 24 -4.00 -8.94 -6.27
C HIS A 24 -4.31 -7.47 -6.58
N PRO A 25 -5.53 -6.97 -6.34
CA PRO A 25 -5.88 -5.56 -6.61
C PRO A 25 -4.98 -4.56 -5.85
N ALA A 26 -4.20 -5.05 -4.87
CA ALA A 26 -3.17 -4.30 -4.12
C ALA A 26 -1.79 -4.23 -4.80
N GLY A 27 -1.52 -5.10 -5.78
CA GLY A 27 -0.20 -5.31 -6.39
C GLY A 27 -0.11 -4.84 -7.84
N ALA A 28 -1.16 -4.23 -8.40
CA ALA A 28 -1.13 -3.70 -9.76
C ALA A 28 -0.03 -2.62 -9.88
N PRO A 29 0.99 -2.80 -10.75
CA PRO A 29 2.05 -1.82 -10.91
C PRO A 29 1.48 -0.47 -11.34
N GLY A 30 1.75 0.58 -10.56
CA GLY A 30 1.37 1.96 -10.88
C GLY A 30 0.01 2.44 -10.37
N ALA A 31 -0.87 1.56 -9.87
CA ALA A 31 -2.11 1.99 -9.21
C ALA A 31 -1.86 2.31 -7.72
N PRO A 32 -2.42 3.41 -7.18
CA PRO A 32 -2.33 3.68 -5.75
C PRO A 32 -3.03 2.56 -4.99
N LEU A 33 -2.34 1.98 -4.00
CA LEU A 33 -2.89 0.95 -3.13
C LEU A 33 -4.04 1.56 -2.30
N ARG A 34 -5.26 1.48 -2.82
CA ARG A 34 -6.45 2.04 -2.16
C ARG A 34 -7.65 1.17 -2.44
N LEU A 35 -8.37 0.82 -1.37
CA LEU A 35 -9.64 0.11 -1.43
C LEU A 35 -10.73 1.06 -0.95
N CYS A 36 -11.72 1.33 -1.80
CA CYS A 36 -12.83 2.22 -1.49
C CYS A 36 -14.13 1.42 -1.43
N GLY A 37 -14.81 1.47 -0.28
CA GLY A 37 -16.19 1.06 -0.10
C GLY A 37 -17.11 2.27 0.05
N ARG A 38 -18.37 2.04 0.45
CA ARG A 38 -19.37 3.12 0.57
C ARG A 38 -19.04 4.16 1.64
N ARG A 39 -18.49 3.73 2.77
CA ARG A 39 -18.09 4.59 3.91
C ARG A 39 -16.65 4.35 4.37
N ILE A 40 -16.09 3.23 3.92
CA ILE A 40 -14.79 2.74 4.38
C ILE A 40 -13.79 2.94 3.26
N MET A 41 -12.63 3.49 3.60
CA MET A 41 -11.47 3.54 2.72
C MET A 41 -10.29 2.90 3.44
N MET A 42 -9.51 2.11 2.70
CA MET A 42 -8.22 1.61 3.17
C MET A 42 -7.11 2.10 2.24
N ARG A 43 -6.03 2.62 2.82
CA ARG A 43 -4.87 3.11 2.06
C ARG A 43 -3.61 3.07 2.93
N PRO A 44 -2.39 3.04 2.35
CA PRO A 44 -1.17 3.31 3.10
C PRO A 44 -1.25 4.61 3.88
N LEU A 45 -0.64 4.59 5.06
CA LEU A 45 -0.42 5.78 5.85
C LEU A 45 0.65 6.65 5.22
N VAL A 46 0.46 7.96 5.30
CA VAL A 46 1.42 8.98 4.87
C VAL A 46 1.74 9.90 6.04
N ALA A 47 2.82 10.69 5.93
CA ALA A 47 3.26 11.63 6.97
C ALA A 47 2.13 12.53 7.52
N HIS A 48 1.22 12.97 6.64
CA HIS A 48 0.10 13.83 7.02
C HIS A 48 -0.93 13.17 7.96
N ASP A 49 -0.95 11.84 8.03
CA ASP A 49 -1.85 11.10 8.92
C ASP A 49 -1.39 11.10 10.37
N PHE A 50 -0.19 11.61 10.66
CA PHE A 50 0.43 11.54 11.99
C PHE A 50 -0.49 12.01 13.11
N THR A 51 -1.13 13.17 12.97
CA THR A 51 -1.96 13.73 14.04
C THR A 51 -3.12 12.81 14.40
N ALA A 52 -3.88 12.35 13.41
CA ALA A 52 -5.02 11.47 13.64
C ALA A 52 -4.58 10.08 14.13
N TRP A 53 -3.47 9.57 13.60
CA TRP A 53 -2.91 8.29 14.02
C TRP A 53 -2.39 8.35 15.47
N SER A 54 -1.66 9.40 15.83
CA SER A 54 -1.16 9.66 17.19
C SER A 54 -2.33 9.77 18.18
N GLU A 55 -3.37 10.54 17.85
CA GLU A 55 -4.56 10.67 18.68
C GLU A 55 -5.20 9.31 18.97
N VAL A 56 -5.51 8.51 17.94
CA VAL A 56 -6.14 7.20 18.09
C VAL A 56 -5.26 6.27 18.94
N ARG A 57 -3.95 6.26 18.71
CA ARG A 57 -3.01 5.40 19.44
C ARG A 57 -2.84 5.78 20.91
N LEU A 58 -2.77 7.08 21.20
CA LEU A 58 -2.62 7.58 22.56
C LEU A 58 -3.92 7.43 23.35
N ARG A 59 -5.06 7.79 22.73
CA ARG A 59 -6.38 7.69 23.35
C ARG A 59 -6.77 6.26 23.72
N ASN A 60 -6.35 5.29 22.91
CA ASN A 60 -6.64 3.86 23.15
C ASN A 60 -5.46 3.11 23.80
N GLY A 61 -4.41 3.82 24.22
CA GLY A 61 -3.16 3.21 24.66
C GLY A 61 -3.35 2.20 25.79
N ASP A 62 -4.06 2.58 26.85
CA ASP A 62 -4.26 1.72 28.04
C ASP A 62 -5.01 0.43 27.69
N TRP A 63 -5.92 0.50 26.72
CA TRP A 63 -6.68 -0.67 26.27
C TRP A 63 -5.89 -1.54 25.28
N LEU A 64 -5.09 -0.94 24.39
CA LEU A 64 -4.34 -1.67 23.36
C LEU A 64 -3.06 -2.32 23.92
N LEU A 65 -2.39 -1.67 24.87
CA LEU A 65 -1.06 -2.10 25.32
C LEU A 65 -1.02 -3.49 25.95
N VAL A 66 -2.12 -3.95 26.54
CA VAL A 66 -2.22 -5.31 27.10
C VAL A 66 -2.27 -6.41 26.03
N TRP A 67 -2.58 -6.04 24.77
CA TRP A 67 -2.69 -6.96 23.63
C TRP A 67 -1.54 -6.84 22.65
N GLU A 68 -0.71 -5.80 22.75
CA GLU A 68 0.37 -5.55 21.81
C GLU A 68 1.71 -6.14 22.26
N PRO A 69 2.59 -6.51 21.31
CA PRO A 69 3.97 -6.84 21.65
C PRO A 69 4.63 -5.72 22.44
N LYS A 70 5.36 -6.08 23.50
CA LYS A 70 6.12 -5.11 24.30
C LYS A 70 7.06 -4.32 23.38
N ARG A 71 6.98 -3.00 23.46
CA ARG A 71 7.82 -2.08 22.68
C ARG A 71 9.25 -2.07 23.23
N SER A 72 10.21 -1.87 22.33
CA SER A 72 11.60 -1.61 22.72
C SER A 72 11.71 -0.23 23.35
N GLU A 73 12.41 -0.13 24.47
CA GLU A 73 12.65 1.13 25.19
C GLU A 73 13.67 2.02 24.46
N TYR A 74 14.44 1.46 23.52
CA TYR A 74 15.50 2.15 22.79
C TYR A 74 15.02 2.78 21.47
N ILE A 75 13.77 2.53 21.06
CA ILE A 75 13.22 3.01 19.79
C ILE A 75 12.15 4.06 20.09
N ALA A 76 12.26 5.22 19.44
CA ALA A 76 11.28 6.29 19.57
C ALA A 76 9.86 5.80 19.24
N ASP A 77 8.90 6.14 20.10
CA ASP A 77 7.50 5.77 19.93
C ASP A 77 6.89 6.55 18.75
N PRO A 78 6.51 5.91 17.64
CA PRO A 78 5.89 6.61 16.54
C PRO A 78 4.60 7.33 16.97
N ALA A 79 3.91 6.89 18.04
CA ALA A 79 2.68 7.54 18.54
C ALA A 79 2.93 8.90 19.18
N ARG A 80 4.19 9.21 19.52
CA ARG A 80 4.60 10.46 20.18
C ARG A 80 5.61 11.26 19.35
N ASP A 81 6.33 10.60 18.45
CA ASP A 81 7.36 11.19 17.60
C ASP A 81 6.96 11.12 16.13
N ARG A 82 6.78 12.30 15.53
CA ARG A 82 6.40 12.45 14.12
C ARG A 82 7.45 11.90 13.17
N GLU A 83 8.74 12.13 13.42
CA GLU A 83 9.79 11.62 12.55
C GLU A 83 9.88 10.10 12.61
N ALA A 84 9.66 9.51 13.79
CA ALA A 84 9.57 8.06 13.94
C ALA A 84 8.39 7.48 13.15
N PHE A 85 7.25 8.17 13.15
CA PHE A 85 6.09 7.81 12.31
C PHE A 85 6.37 7.95 10.80
N GLU A 86 7.04 9.02 10.38
CA GLU A 86 7.42 9.23 8.98
C GLU A 86 8.40 8.15 8.48
N ARG A 87 9.42 7.82 9.28
CA ARG A 87 10.33 6.70 9.01
C ARG A 87 9.57 5.38 8.90
N ARG A 88 8.55 5.16 9.74
CA ARG A 88 7.67 3.98 9.66
C ARG A 88 6.89 3.94 8.35
N CYS A 89 6.34 5.08 7.89
CA CYS A 89 5.63 5.14 6.61
C CYS A 89 6.54 4.76 5.44
N VAL A 90 7.77 5.29 5.40
CA VAL A 90 8.77 4.94 4.37
C VAL A 90 9.14 3.46 4.43
N ALA A 91 9.35 2.90 5.62
CA ALA A 91 9.66 1.48 5.77
C ALA A 91 8.52 0.58 5.26
N ARG A 92 7.26 0.91 5.59
CA ARG A 92 6.08 0.19 5.10
C ARG A 92 5.91 0.29 3.59
N ASP A 93 6.25 1.43 2.98
CA ASP A 93 6.21 1.54 1.52
C ASP A 93 7.28 0.68 0.84
N ARG A 94 8.49 0.59 1.42
CA ARG A 94 9.54 -0.33 0.93
C ARG A 94 9.12 -1.79 1.03
N GLU A 95 8.52 -2.21 2.15
CA GLU A 95 8.00 -3.56 2.32
C GLU A 95 6.88 -3.88 1.30
N ARG A 96 6.01 -2.90 1.03
CA ARG A 96 4.99 -3.01 -0.03
C ARG A 96 5.61 -3.18 -1.40
N GLN A 97 6.61 -2.38 -1.75
CA GLN A 97 7.34 -2.49 -3.02
C GLN A 97 8.05 -3.84 -3.17
N ALA A 98 8.56 -4.39 -2.06
CA ALA A 98 9.17 -5.72 -2.01
C ALA A 98 8.15 -6.87 -2.00
N GLY A 99 6.84 -6.58 -1.89
CA GLY A 99 5.78 -7.59 -1.81
C GLY A 99 5.79 -8.40 -0.50
N THR A 100 6.48 -7.93 0.54
CA THR A 100 6.61 -8.66 1.81
C THR A 100 5.54 -8.32 2.83
N ALA A 101 5.01 -7.09 2.79
CA ALA A 101 3.91 -6.66 3.65
C ALA A 101 3.06 -5.55 3.03
N TYR A 102 1.78 -5.53 3.38
CA TYR A 102 0.82 -4.50 2.94
C TYR A 102 0.13 -3.89 4.16
N THR A 103 0.70 -2.80 4.68
CA THR A 103 0.11 -2.08 5.84
C THR A 103 -0.81 -0.97 5.35
N LEU A 104 -2.05 -0.97 5.85
CA LEU A 104 -3.09 -0.02 5.47
C LEU A 104 -3.66 0.63 6.73
N GLY A 105 -3.94 1.93 6.65
CA GLY A 105 -4.86 2.59 7.56
C GLY A 105 -6.30 2.43 7.07
N LEU A 106 -7.21 2.31 8.02
CA LEU A 106 -8.66 2.25 7.90
C LEU A 106 -9.25 3.63 8.16
N PHE A 107 -10.11 4.06 7.25
CA PHE A 107 -10.76 5.36 7.31
C PHE A 107 -12.27 5.17 7.18
N VAL A 108 -13.04 5.80 8.07
CA VAL A 108 -14.51 5.85 8.01
C VAL A 108 -14.92 7.29 7.77
N ASP A 109 -15.68 7.53 6.71
CA ASP A 109 -16.12 8.89 6.32
C ASP A 109 -14.92 9.87 6.27
N ASN A 110 -13.80 9.37 5.75
CA ASN A 110 -12.51 10.06 5.59
C ASN A 110 -11.74 10.38 6.90
N LEU A 111 -12.20 9.87 8.05
CA LEU A 111 -11.52 9.95 9.34
C LEU A 111 -10.70 8.69 9.62
N PHE A 112 -9.46 8.84 10.08
CA PHE A 112 -8.61 7.70 10.46
C PHE A 112 -9.15 7.02 11.72
N VAL A 113 -9.26 5.69 11.69
CA VAL A 113 -9.80 4.89 12.82
C VAL A 113 -8.91 3.71 13.23
N GLY A 114 -7.90 3.32 12.45
CA GLY A 114 -7.04 2.18 12.78
C GLY A 114 -6.03 1.81 11.71
#